data_AF-A0A5J4WGL4-F1
#
_entry.id   AF-A0A5J4WGL4-F1
#
_cell.length_a   1.000
_cell.length_b   1.000
_cell.length_c   1.000
_cell.angle_alpha   90.00
_cell.angle_beta   90.00
_cell.angle_gamma   90.00
#
_symmetry.space_group_name_H-M   'P 1'
#
loop_
_entity.id
_entity.type
_entity.pdbx_description
1 polymer ?
#
loop_
_entity_poly.entity_id
_entity_poly.type
_entity_poly.pdbx_seq_one_letter_code
_entity_poly.pdbx_strand_id
1 'polypeptide(L)'
;MPALFDKEIIISLSNTDHDITQIQNSFLSVVLTANIQLDDKFDKINESYKDGFDLFVCLKSGSNTIREYTIYHRDKTNDGSLQNDATTESFIYNTIKPKSEKNNRKLIYFLYGNIRNFDTSACGTYICMREIEELIGNQTRVPCTIPIRFRVSIPLDDFLIFSAFIDHPNGFF
;
A
#
# COMPACT_ATOMS: atom_id res chain seq x y z
N MET A 1 7.25 0.22 -18.02
CA MET A 1 5.90 -0.37 -17.98
C MET A 1 5.26 -0.02 -16.66
N PRO A 2 4.01 0.48 -16.59
CA PRO A 2 3.30 0.49 -15.31
C PRO A 2 3.12 -0.96 -14.87
N ALA A 3 3.44 -1.29 -13.62
CA ALA A 3 3.10 -2.59 -13.05
C ALA A 3 1.57 -2.69 -13.02
N LEU A 4 1.01 -3.43 -13.98
CA LEU A 4 -0.43 -3.56 -14.17
C LEU A 4 -0.92 -4.71 -13.28
N PHE A 5 -1.47 -4.38 -12.12
CA PHE A 5 -2.18 -5.35 -11.28
C PHE A 5 -3.60 -5.54 -11.85
N ASP A 6 -3.74 -6.34 -12.91
CA ASP A 6 -5.05 -6.67 -13.50
C ASP A 6 -5.69 -7.87 -12.79
N LYS A 7 -5.81 -7.80 -11.46
CA LYS A 7 -6.56 -8.78 -10.69
C LYS A 7 -7.67 -8.09 -9.91
N GLU A 8 -8.89 -8.45 -10.25
CA GLU A 8 -10.07 -8.11 -9.47
C GLU A 8 -10.16 -9.04 -8.24
N ILE A 9 -10.47 -8.48 -7.08
CA ILE A 9 -10.66 -9.21 -5.83
C ILE A 9 -11.98 -8.74 -5.22
N ILE A 10 -12.87 -9.68 -4.94
CA ILE A 10 -14.13 -9.41 -4.23
C ILE A 10 -13.91 -9.72 -2.75
N ILE A 11 -14.22 -8.76 -1.87
CA ILE A 11 -14.09 -8.90 -0.42
C ILE A 11 -15.47 -8.70 0.21
N SER A 12 -16.01 -9.75 0.80
CA SER A 12 -17.25 -9.67 1.59
C SER A 12 -16.94 -9.10 2.98
N LEU A 13 -17.52 -7.95 3.30
CA LEU A 13 -17.30 -7.24 4.58
C LEU A 13 -18.36 -7.56 5.64
N SER A 14 -19.52 -8.08 5.25
CA SER A 14 -20.62 -8.46 6.14
C SER A 14 -21.31 -9.75 5.67
N ASN A 15 -22.21 -10.27 6.49
CA ASN A 15 -23.11 -11.37 6.13
C ASN A 15 -24.50 -10.81 5.76
N THR A 16 -25.40 -11.67 5.27
CA THR A 16 -26.74 -11.28 4.82
C THR A 16 -27.65 -10.76 5.94
N ASP A 17 -27.32 -11.08 7.19
CA ASP A 17 -28.21 -10.90 8.34
C ASP A 17 -27.85 -9.65 9.16
N HIS A 18 -26.68 -9.05 8.91
CA HIS A 18 -26.18 -7.90 9.66
C HIS A 18 -25.55 -6.86 8.73
N ASP A 19 -26.08 -5.64 8.78
CA ASP A 19 -25.50 -4.50 8.09
C ASP A 19 -24.31 -3.91 8.87
N ILE A 20 -23.35 -3.31 8.15
CA ILE A 20 -22.21 -2.62 8.76
C ILE A 20 -22.70 -1.29 9.31
N THR A 21 -22.65 -1.11 10.63
CA THR A 21 -23.05 0.15 11.29
C THR A 21 -21.88 1.12 11.46
N GLN A 22 -20.65 0.61 11.44
CA GLN A 22 -19.41 1.39 11.55
C GLN A 22 -18.30 0.73 10.74
N ILE A 23 -17.68 1.50 9.83
CA ILE A 23 -16.55 1.04 9.01
C ILE A 23 -15.26 1.83 9.28
N GLN A 24 -15.35 2.89 10.06
CA GLN A 24 -14.24 3.78 10.34
C GLN A 24 -13.12 3.10 11.12
N ASN A 25 -11.89 3.58 10.90
CA ASN A 25 -10.66 3.02 11.47
C ASN A 25 -10.39 1.55 11.09
N SER A 26 -11.25 0.94 10.27
CA SER A 26 -10.99 -0.36 9.67
C SER A 26 -9.98 -0.19 8.53
N PHE A 27 -9.18 -1.23 8.32
CA PHE A 27 -8.18 -1.24 7.26
C PHE A 27 -8.06 -2.63 6.65
N LEU A 28 -7.73 -2.68 5.37
CA LEU A 28 -7.30 -3.91 4.70
C LEU A 28 -5.81 -4.07 4.91
N SER A 29 -5.39 -5.22 5.43
CA SER A 29 -3.97 -5.55 5.55
C SER A 29 -3.57 -6.44 4.39
N VAL A 30 -2.70 -5.93 3.51
CA VAL A 30 -2.26 -6.63 2.30
C VAL A 30 -0.77 -6.92 2.41
N VAL A 31 -0.38 -8.13 2.06
CA VAL A 31 1.03 -8.51 1.94
C VAL A 31 1.40 -8.45 0.47
N LEU A 32 2.25 -7.49 0.12
CA LEU A 32 2.74 -7.32 -1.23
C LEU A 32 4.03 -8.11 -1.41
N THR A 33 4.17 -8.73 -2.57
CA THR A 33 5.43 -9.30 -3.04
C THR A 33 5.76 -8.61 -4.35
N ALA A 34 6.95 -8.04 -4.43
CA ALA A 34 7.44 -7.34 -5.61
C ALA A 34 8.84 -7.81 -5.94
N ASN A 35 9.24 -7.61 -7.19
CA ASN A 35 10.57 -7.92 -7.68
C ASN A 35 11.22 -6.62 -8.14
N ILE A 36 12.31 -6.24 -7.49
CA ILE A 36 13.13 -5.11 -7.94
C ILE A 36 14.09 -5.65 -9.00
N GLN A 37 14.07 -5.06 -10.18
CA GLN A 37 15.00 -5.37 -11.25
C GLN A 37 16.11 -4.32 -11.27
N LEU A 38 17.36 -4.79 -11.23
CA LEU A 38 18.55 -3.97 -11.41
C LEU A 38 19.13 -4.27 -12.79
N ASP A 39 19.20 -3.25 -13.64
CA ASP A 39 19.61 -3.36 -15.05
C ASP A 39 21.11 -3.59 -15.23
N ASP A 40 21.90 -3.40 -14.17
CA ASP A 40 23.33 -3.66 -14.15
C ASP A 40 23.67 -4.83 -13.24
N LYS A 41 24.85 -5.41 -13.49
CA LYS A 41 25.42 -6.38 -12.55
C LYS A 41 25.69 -5.69 -11.23
N PHE A 42 25.29 -6.37 -10.16
CA PHE A 42 25.61 -5.97 -8.82
C PHE A 42 26.99 -6.51 -8.46
N ASP A 43 28.01 -5.64 -8.46
CA ASP A 43 29.35 -6.00 -8.00
C ASP A 43 29.36 -6.26 -6.49
N LYS A 44 30.37 -7.00 -6.00
CA LYS A 44 30.53 -7.25 -4.57
C LYS A 44 30.61 -5.93 -3.81
N ILE A 45 29.70 -5.75 -2.85
CA ILE A 45 29.74 -4.60 -1.94
C ILE A 45 30.93 -4.77 -1.00
N ASN A 46 31.70 -3.70 -0.79
CA ASN A 46 32.74 -3.69 0.23
C ASN A 46 32.12 -3.89 1.63
N GLU A 47 32.70 -4.79 2.44
CA GLU A 47 32.26 -5.08 3.82
C GLU A 47 32.00 -3.84 4.66
N SER A 48 32.80 -2.78 4.50
CA SER A 48 32.61 -1.52 5.25
C SER A 48 31.28 -0.82 4.98
N TYR A 49 30.61 -1.14 3.87
CA TYR A 49 29.36 -0.50 3.45
C TYR A 49 28.13 -1.42 3.58
N LYS A 50 28.32 -2.71 3.90
CA LYS A 50 27.21 -3.67 3.98
C LYS A 50 26.23 -3.37 5.11
N ASP A 51 26.71 -2.77 6.19
CA ASP A 51 25.91 -2.41 7.36
C ASP A 51 25.62 -0.89 7.44
N GLY A 52 26.10 -0.11 6.46
CA GLY A 52 25.99 1.36 6.47
C GLY A 52 24.91 1.92 5.55
N PHE A 53 24.32 1.10 4.69
CA PHE A 53 23.33 1.51 3.70
C PHE A 53 22.12 0.58 3.70
N ASP A 54 20.94 1.20 3.72
CA ASP A 54 19.66 0.51 3.55
C ASP A 54 18.91 1.06 2.34
N LEU A 55 18.38 0.15 1.52
CA LEU A 55 17.43 0.47 0.48
C LEU A 55 16.02 0.44 1.09
N PHE A 56 15.33 1.57 1.06
CA PHE A 56 13.93 1.62 1.47
C PHE A 56 13.01 1.47 0.26
N VAL A 57 12.13 0.47 0.31
CA VAL A 57 11.16 0.19 -0.74
C VAL A 57 9.76 0.34 -0.19
N CYS A 58 8.95 1.19 -0.82
CA CYS A 58 7.66 1.57 -0.27
C CYS A 58 6.63 1.94 -1.33
N LEU A 59 5.38 2.04 -0.89
CA LEU A 59 4.34 2.78 -1.56
C LEU A 59 4.17 4.15 -0.90
N LYS A 60 3.73 5.13 -1.69
CA LYS A 60 3.40 6.46 -1.14
C LYS A 60 2.24 6.39 -0.16
N SER A 61 1.23 5.59 -0.49
CA SER A 61 0.09 5.21 0.36
C SER A 61 -0.27 3.76 0.10
N GLY A 62 -0.79 3.05 1.11
CA GLY A 62 -1.33 1.70 0.91
C GLY A 62 -2.44 1.66 -0.14
N SER A 63 -3.27 2.70 -0.20
CA SER A 63 -4.36 2.83 -1.17
C SER A 63 -3.89 2.97 -2.63
N ASN A 64 -2.61 3.28 -2.90
CA ASN A 64 -2.07 3.24 -4.27
C ASN A 64 -2.08 1.84 -4.90
N THR A 65 -2.34 0.80 -4.12
CA THR A 65 -2.47 -0.59 -4.62
C THR A 65 -3.78 -0.82 -5.39
N ILE A 66 -4.78 0.03 -5.20
CA ILE A 66 -6.12 -0.14 -5.78
C ILE A 66 -6.32 0.90 -6.89
N ARG A 67 -6.58 0.42 -8.11
CA ARG A 67 -6.82 1.26 -9.29
C ARG A 67 -8.29 1.61 -9.44
N GLU A 68 -9.14 0.61 -9.25
CA GLU A 68 -10.58 0.68 -9.47
C GLU A 68 -11.27 -0.09 -8.34
N TYR A 69 -12.44 0.36 -7.92
CA TYR A 69 -13.27 -0.37 -6.96
C TYR A 69 -14.76 -0.12 -7.25
N THR A 70 -15.59 -1.07 -6.84
CA THR A 70 -17.05 -0.96 -6.86
C THR A 70 -17.57 -1.47 -5.52
N ILE A 71 -18.58 -0.80 -4.96
CA ILE A 71 -19.21 -1.25 -3.71
C ILE A 71 -20.53 -1.96 -4.03
N TYR A 72 -20.68 -3.13 -3.42
CA TYR A 72 -21.90 -3.90 -3.46
C TYR A 72 -22.58 -3.83 -2.09
N HIS A 73 -23.88 -3.55 -2.09
CA HIS A 73 -24.76 -3.69 -0.94
C HIS A 73 -25.85 -4.72 -1.28
N ARG A 74 -25.94 -5.80 -0.51
CA ARG A 74 -26.91 -6.91 -0.72
C ARG A 74 -26.92 -7.41 -2.18
N ASP A 75 -25.73 -7.70 -2.69
CA ASP A 75 -25.47 -8.18 -4.06
C ASP A 75 -25.93 -7.23 -5.19
N LYS A 76 -26.21 -5.96 -4.85
CA LYS A 76 -26.49 -4.90 -5.82
C LYS A 76 -25.38 -3.88 -5.79
N THR A 77 -24.94 -3.45 -6.97
CA THR A 77 -24.04 -2.30 -7.09
C THR A 77 -24.72 -1.09 -6.49
N ASN A 78 -24.05 -0.40 -5.57
CA ASN A 78 -24.56 0.86 -5.07
C ASN A 78 -24.35 1.94 -6.16
N ASP A 79 -25.38 2.72 -6.45
CA ASP A 79 -25.33 3.76 -7.48
C ASP A 79 -24.28 4.81 -7.13
N GLY A 80 -23.47 5.23 -8.10
CA GLY A 80 -22.34 6.13 -7.88
C GLY A 80 -21.14 5.53 -7.12
N SER A 81 -21.13 4.22 -6.81
CA SER A 81 -20.01 3.59 -6.10
C SER A 81 -18.84 3.13 -6.97
N LEU A 82 -19.03 3.13 -8.29
CA LEU A 82 -17.98 2.77 -9.24
C LEU A 82 -16.92 3.87 -9.26
N GLN A 83 -15.71 3.53 -8.82
CA GLN A 83 -14.53 4.38 -8.94
C GLN A 83 -13.57 3.77 -9.97
N ASN A 84 -13.27 4.54 -11.03
CA ASN A 84 -12.38 4.14 -12.11
C ASN A 84 -10.95 4.72 -12.01
N ASP A 85 -10.73 5.67 -11.10
CA ASP A 85 -9.42 6.25 -10.80
C ASP A 85 -9.23 6.48 -9.29
N ALA A 86 -9.19 5.37 -8.55
CA ALA A 86 -8.98 5.37 -7.11
C ALA A 86 -7.58 5.90 -6.73
N THR A 87 -6.62 5.83 -7.65
CA THR A 87 -5.27 6.39 -7.45
C THR A 87 -5.28 7.91 -7.37
N THR A 88 -6.01 8.58 -8.26
CA THR A 88 -6.18 10.04 -8.22
C THR A 88 -7.03 10.47 -7.03
N GLU A 89 -8.11 9.74 -6.74
CA GLU A 89 -8.95 9.97 -5.55
C GLU A 89 -8.10 9.94 -4.27
N SER A 90 -7.32 8.86 -4.09
CA SER A 90 -6.41 8.70 -2.95
C SER A 90 -5.39 9.83 -2.88
N PHE A 91 -4.84 10.28 -4.02
CA PHE A 91 -3.89 11.39 -4.04
C PHE A 91 -4.52 12.70 -3.56
N ILE A 92 -5.73 13.03 -4.03
CA ILE A 92 -6.45 14.24 -3.63
C ILE A 92 -6.81 14.18 -2.15
N TYR A 93 -7.41 13.07 -1.70
CA TYR A 93 -7.82 12.87 -0.31
C TYR A 93 -6.60 12.96 0.63
N ASN A 94 -5.51 12.30 0.26
CA ASN A 94 -4.25 12.42 0.98
C ASN A 94 -3.73 13.86 1.00
N THR A 95 -3.90 14.65 -0.05
CA THR A 95 -3.40 16.04 -0.06
C THR A 95 -4.13 16.93 0.94
N ILE A 96 -5.44 16.72 1.14
CA ILE A 96 -6.27 17.50 2.06
C ILE A 96 -6.25 16.98 3.51
N LYS A 97 -5.93 15.70 3.72
CA LYS A 97 -5.88 15.08 5.06
C LYS A 97 -4.78 15.70 5.94
N PRO A 98 -5.08 16.14 7.17
CA PRO A 98 -4.11 16.83 8.02
C PRO A 98 -2.95 15.91 8.41
N LYS A 99 -1.74 16.49 8.53
CA LYS A 99 -0.51 15.73 8.84
C LYS A 99 -0.58 14.97 10.17
N SER A 100 -1.30 15.50 11.17
CA SER A 100 -1.50 14.85 12.46
C SER A 100 -2.19 13.49 12.34
N GLU A 101 -3.15 13.34 11.42
CA GLU A 101 -3.82 12.07 11.17
C GLU A 101 -2.93 11.06 10.46
N LYS A 102 -1.98 11.51 9.64
CA LYS A 102 -1.04 10.64 8.92
C LYS A 102 0.05 10.10 9.81
N ASN A 103 0.58 10.91 10.74
CA ASN A 103 1.69 10.53 11.61
C ASN A 103 1.33 9.40 12.59
N ASN A 104 0.05 9.25 12.93
CA ASN A 104 -0.41 8.28 13.94
C ASN A 104 -0.76 6.90 13.35
N ARG A 105 -0.65 6.74 12.03
CA ARG A 105 -1.19 5.61 11.27
C ARG A 105 -0.07 4.74 10.70
N LYS A 106 0.19 3.59 11.34
CA LYS A 106 1.25 2.65 10.97
C LYS A 106 0.93 1.90 9.67
N LEU A 107 1.95 1.72 8.82
CA LEU A 107 1.99 0.97 7.56
C LEU A 107 1.08 1.52 6.46
N ILE A 108 0.63 2.77 6.59
CA ILE A 108 -0.37 3.38 5.70
C ILE A 108 0.29 4.37 4.75
N TYR A 109 1.08 5.31 5.29
CA TYR A 109 1.70 6.37 4.50
C TYR A 109 3.22 6.31 4.50
N PHE A 110 3.79 6.84 3.42
CA PHE A 110 5.18 7.29 3.38
C PHE A 110 5.27 8.75 3.86
N LEU A 111 6.07 8.98 4.89
CA LEU A 111 6.43 10.33 5.36
C LEU A 111 7.94 10.47 5.40
N TYR A 112 8.48 11.38 4.59
CA TYR A 112 9.93 11.56 4.42
C TYR A 112 10.69 11.73 5.74
N GLY A 113 10.14 12.53 6.67
CA GLY A 113 10.75 12.74 7.99
C GLY A 113 10.88 11.45 8.82
N ASN A 114 9.91 10.55 8.70
CA ASN A 114 9.91 9.26 9.40
C ASN A 114 10.94 8.33 8.75
N ILE A 115 11.01 8.29 7.42
CA ILE A 115 11.96 7.44 6.71
C ILE A 115 13.40 7.83 6.98
N ARG A 116 13.68 9.14 7.04
CA ARG A 116 14.99 9.66 7.42
C ARG A 116 15.44 9.19 8.80
N ASN A 117 14.51 8.90 9.69
CA ASN A 117 14.76 8.41 11.04
C ASN A 117 14.65 6.88 11.15
N PHE A 118 14.63 6.15 10.03
CA PHE A 118 14.50 4.69 9.97
C PHE A 118 13.25 4.14 10.68
N ASP A 119 12.13 4.88 10.58
CA ASP A 119 10.86 4.48 11.17
C ASP A 119 10.28 3.24 10.46
N THR A 120 10.08 2.17 11.22
CA THR A 120 9.55 0.88 10.74
C THR A 120 8.03 0.88 10.57
N SER A 121 7.34 1.96 10.95
CA SER A 121 5.90 2.13 10.78
C SER A 121 5.49 2.69 9.44
N ALA A 122 6.42 2.91 8.51
CA ALA A 122 6.07 3.40 7.18
C ALA A 122 5.48 2.31 6.26
N CYS A 123 4.83 2.74 5.18
CA CYS A 123 4.24 1.86 4.16
C CYS A 123 5.29 1.19 3.25
N GLY A 124 6.19 0.39 3.83
CA GLY A 124 7.31 -0.20 3.10
C GLY A 124 8.21 -1.09 3.96
N THR A 125 9.36 -1.45 3.42
CA THR A 125 10.40 -2.20 4.13
C THR A 125 11.78 -1.64 3.82
N TYR A 126 12.67 -1.71 4.80
CA TYR A 126 14.10 -1.51 4.60
C TYR A 126 14.74 -2.84 4.23
N ILE A 127 15.74 -2.79 3.37
CA ILE A 127 16.55 -3.93 2.95
C ILE A 127 17.98 -3.48 3.04
N CYS A 128 18.76 -4.09 3.92
CA CYS A 128 20.15 -3.74 4.07
C CYS A 128 20.96 -4.28 2.88
N MET A 129 22.10 -3.63 2.62
CA MET A 129 22.99 -4.05 1.54
C MET A 129 23.45 -5.51 1.66
N ARG A 130 23.63 -6.01 2.90
CA ARG A 130 23.93 -7.43 3.17
C ARG A 130 22.82 -8.36 2.66
N GLU A 131 21.57 -8.05 3.00
CA GLU A 131 20.41 -8.82 2.55
C GLU A 131 20.25 -8.77 1.03
N ILE A 132 20.53 -7.62 0.40
CA ILE A 132 20.54 -7.48 -1.06
C ILE A 132 21.58 -8.42 -1.69
N GLU A 133 22.81 -8.43 -1.18
CA GLU A 133 23.87 -9.30 -1.70
C GLU A 133 23.52 -10.78 -1.53
N GLU A 134 22.90 -11.17 -0.40
CA GLU A 134 22.42 -12.53 -0.17
C GLU A 134 21.28 -12.92 -1.12
N LEU A 135 20.31 -12.03 -1.35
CA LEU A 135 19.17 -12.25 -2.24
C LEU A 135 19.58 -12.33 -3.72
N ILE A 136 20.58 -11.55 -4.12
CA ILE A 136 21.17 -11.61 -5.46
C ILE A 136 22.05 -12.87 -5.57
N GLY A 137 22.80 -13.21 -4.52
CA GLY A 137 23.66 -14.39 -4.46
C GLY A 137 24.58 -14.51 -5.67
N ASN A 138 24.48 -15.65 -6.37
CA ASN A 138 25.24 -15.93 -7.59
C ASN A 138 24.47 -15.64 -8.88
N GLN A 139 23.42 -14.81 -8.87
CA GLN A 139 22.70 -14.45 -10.09
C GLN A 139 23.68 -13.83 -11.10
N THR A 140 23.97 -14.57 -12.19
CA THR A 140 24.87 -14.14 -13.26
C THR A 140 24.14 -13.44 -14.40
N ARG A 141 22.81 -13.52 -14.40
CA ARG A 141 21.91 -12.99 -15.43
C ARG A 141 21.47 -11.58 -15.08
N VAL A 142 21.68 -10.67 -16.02
CA VAL A 142 21.17 -9.30 -16.00
C VAL A 142 19.81 -9.26 -16.73
N PRO A 143 18.79 -8.55 -16.22
CA PRO A 143 18.77 -7.82 -14.96
C PRO A 143 18.72 -8.73 -13.73
N CYS A 144 19.44 -8.36 -12.67
CA CYS A 144 19.38 -9.05 -11.38
C CYS A 144 18.02 -8.75 -10.71
N THR A 145 17.42 -9.75 -10.08
CA THR A 145 16.10 -9.59 -9.46
C THR A 145 16.18 -9.81 -7.95
N ILE A 146 15.71 -8.84 -7.19
CA ILE A 146 15.60 -8.89 -5.72
C ILE A 146 14.13 -9.06 -5.36
N PRO A 147 13.72 -10.24 -4.84
CA PRO A 147 12.36 -10.43 -4.35
C PRO A 147 12.20 -9.73 -3.01
N ILE A 148 11.14 -8.94 -2.88
CA ILE A 148 10.83 -8.20 -1.66
C ILE A 148 9.41 -8.52 -1.22
N ARG A 149 9.20 -8.59 0.10
CA ARG A 149 7.90 -8.85 0.68
C ARG A 149 7.68 -7.89 1.84
N PHE A 150 6.59 -7.14 1.79
CA PHE A 150 6.25 -6.20 2.86
C PHE A 150 4.73 -6.08 3.02
N ARG A 151 4.32 -5.61 4.21
CA ARG A 151 2.92 -5.43 4.55
C ARG A 151 2.55 -3.97 4.36
N VAL A 152 1.39 -3.73 3.77
CA VAL A 152 0.76 -2.43 3.68
C VAL A 152 -0.62 -2.48 4.32
N SER A 153 -1.03 -1.37 4.90
CA SER A 153 -2.37 -1.18 5.44
C SER A 153 -3.10 -0.15 4.61
N ILE A 154 -4.33 -0.48 4.20
CA ILE A 154 -5.19 0.38 3.39
C ILE A 154 -6.39 0.77 4.26
N PRO A 155 -6.42 1.97 4.82
CA PRO A 155 -7.56 2.43 5.61
C PRO A 155 -8.80 2.50 4.73
N LEU A 156 -9.94 2.01 5.23
CA LEU A 156 -11.19 2.12 4.48
C LEU A 156 -11.66 3.57 4.41
N ASP A 157 -11.37 4.39 5.42
CA ASP A 157 -11.68 5.82 5.42
C ASP A 157 -10.79 6.65 4.47
N ASP A 158 -9.80 6.03 3.81
CA ASP A 158 -9.05 6.68 2.73
C ASP A 158 -9.76 6.59 1.37
N PHE A 159 -10.80 5.77 1.25
CA PHE A 159 -11.72 5.84 0.12
C PHE A 159 -12.78 6.90 0.42
N LEU A 160 -12.93 7.85 -0.51
CA LEU A 160 -13.86 8.96 -0.44
C LEU A 160 -15.28 8.49 -0.14
N ILE A 161 -15.65 7.37 -0.75
CA ILE A 161 -16.94 6.72 -0.57
C ILE A 161 -17.23 6.36 0.90
N PHE A 162 -16.24 5.87 1.64
CA PHE A 162 -16.38 5.53 3.07
C PHE A 162 -16.07 6.71 3.99
N SER A 163 -15.45 7.79 3.48
CA SER A 163 -15.15 8.98 4.28
C SER A 163 -16.42 9.68 4.79
N ALA A 164 -17.51 9.66 4.00
CA ALA A 164 -18.80 10.27 4.34
C ALA A 164 -19.71 9.35 5.18
N PHE A 165 -19.23 8.17 5.59
CA PHE A 165 -20.08 7.15 6.21
C PHE A 165 -20.60 7.55 7.61
N ILE A 166 -19.89 8.39 8.38
CA ILE A 166 -20.46 8.94 9.64
C ILE A 166 -21.65 9.83 9.33
N ASP A 167 -21.46 10.76 8.39
CA ASP A 167 -22.40 11.85 8.18
C ASP A 167 -23.65 11.34 7.47
N HIS A 168 -23.49 10.35 6.57
CA HIS A 168 -24.54 9.81 5.73
C HIS A 168 -24.48 8.27 5.61
N PRO A 169 -24.64 7.50 6.70
CA PRO A 169 -24.59 6.04 6.66
C PRO A 169 -25.70 5.47 5.76
N ASN A 170 -26.89 6.07 5.79
CA ASN A 170 -28.04 5.63 5.00
C ASN A 170 -27.98 6.04 3.51
N GLY A 171 -27.04 6.91 3.13
CA GLY A 171 -26.82 7.25 1.72
C GLY A 171 -26.10 6.11 0.97
N PHE A 172 -25.49 5.18 1.73
CA PHE A 172 -24.73 4.05 1.21
C PHE A 172 -25.48 2.72 1.16
N PHE A 173 -26.67 2.64 1.74
CA PHE A 173 -27.41 1.38 1.95
C PHE A 173 -28.84 1.44 1.43
#